data_AF-A0A9E3E5C3-F1
#
_entry.id   AF-A0A9E3E5C3-F1
#
_cell.length_a   1.000
_cell.length_b   1.000
_cell.length_c   1.000
_cell.angle_alpha   90.00
_cell.angle_beta   90.00
_cell.angle_gamma   90.00
#
_symmetry.space_group_name_H-M   'P 1'
#
loop_
_entity.id
_entity.type
_entity.pdbx_description
1 polymer ?
#
loop_
_entity_poly.entity_id
_entity_poly.type
_entity_poly.pdbx_seq_one_letter_code
_entity_poly.pdbx_strand_id
1 'polypeptide(L)'
;SRSKVKQLKNFYETAVSQPPIPGTVLLFTSERLNFRSSDGGAAGTLTEPNAKYLIIDGQHRLAALHFYMQERPDDAATISVPCIIFDGRSEDFATEMFVIINSTPTRINKSHLVDLYDRVSFAAPDRKFAARLVEKLYSEGDSPLRYRINRLGGRSQRDKWVLQAELFNELHRWVRGRWRSIQLAGGSSKEVPRYYGIIRDFFKAARAVFGEAVWGKESFMVTKPVSIKAMVRVCADLARDDSEPEAGRVARWEQRLAPWSEMAKQFREEGFYERFPAKGEVERVARVHRDLARAANIETGRARQ
;
A
#
# COMPACT_ATOMS: atom_id res chain seq x y z
N SER A 1 7.10 28.56 6.50
CA SER A 1 6.65 29.94 6.80
C SER A 1 7.30 30.44 8.08
N ARG A 2 7.51 31.76 8.22
CA ARG A 2 8.08 32.36 9.44
C ARG A 2 7.26 32.04 10.70
N SER A 3 5.93 31.93 10.59
CA SER A 3 5.06 31.57 11.72
C SER A 3 5.33 30.16 12.26
N LYS A 4 5.60 29.19 11.38
CA LYS A 4 5.85 27.79 11.76
C LYS A 4 7.22 27.61 12.43
N VAL A 5 8.22 28.39 12.01
CA VAL A 5 9.53 28.45 12.68
C VAL A 5 9.38 29.04 14.08
N LYS A 6 8.62 30.13 14.24
CA LYS A 6 8.37 30.74 15.56
C LYS A 6 7.64 29.80 16.52
N GLN A 7 6.63 29.05 16.04
CA GLN A 7 5.93 28.05 16.85
C GLN A 7 6.86 26.93 17.32
N LEU A 8 7.73 26.43 16.45
CA LEU A 8 8.70 25.39 16.80
C LEU A 8 9.79 25.91 17.75
N LYS A 9 10.21 27.17 17.60
CA LYS A 9 11.12 27.82 18.53
C LYS A 9 10.52 27.91 19.93
N ASN A 10 9.28 28.39 20.04
CA ASN A 10 8.55 28.44 21.31
C ASN A 10 8.37 27.05 21.95
N PHE A 11 8.24 26.00 21.14
CA PHE A 11 8.21 24.62 21.63
C PHE A 11 9.56 24.21 22.28
N TYR A 12 10.69 24.56 21.68
CA TYR A 12 12.01 24.31 22.29
C TYR A 12 12.22 25.12 23.58
N GLU A 13 11.67 26.33 23.67
CA GLU A 13 11.76 27.18 24.87
C GLU A 13 10.94 26.65 26.07
N THR A 14 9.91 25.83 25.83
CA THR A 14 8.97 25.36 26.87
C THR A 14 9.18 23.89 27.28
N ALA A 15 10.03 23.15 26.57
CA ALA A 15 10.30 21.74 26.86
C ALA A 15 11.37 21.58 27.96
N VAL A 16 10.96 21.67 29.23
CA VAL A 16 11.85 21.63 30.41
C VAL A 16 12.40 20.23 30.72
N SER A 17 11.84 19.17 30.13
CA SER A 17 12.35 17.80 30.25
C SER A 17 12.52 17.20 28.85
N GLN A 18 13.76 17.19 28.36
CA GLN A 18 14.25 16.71 27.05
C GLN A 18 13.21 16.74 25.92
N PRO A 19 13.25 17.67 24.95
CA PRO A 19 12.29 17.63 23.85
C PRO A 19 12.64 16.45 22.92
N PRO A 20 11.82 15.38 22.84
CA PRO A 20 11.84 14.58 21.63
C PRO A 20 11.41 15.51 20.50
N ILE A 21 12.32 15.74 19.55
CA ILE A 21 11.96 16.44 18.32
C ILE A 21 10.80 15.68 17.68
N PRO A 22 9.64 16.32 17.43
CA PRO A 22 8.51 15.61 16.83
C PRO A 22 8.89 15.16 15.42
N GLY A 23 9.17 13.86 15.29
CA GLY A 23 9.45 13.18 14.02
C GLY A 23 10.89 13.31 13.53
N THR A 24 11.25 12.39 12.63
CA THR A 24 12.57 12.27 12.01
C THR A 24 12.81 13.35 10.95
N VAL A 25 14.06 13.79 10.78
CA VAL A 25 14.54 14.66 9.68
C VAL A 25 15.07 13.79 8.54
N LEU A 26 14.77 14.16 7.28
CA LEU A 26 15.21 13.41 6.11
C LEU A 26 16.35 14.17 5.41
N LEU A 27 17.49 13.53 5.28
CA LEU A 27 18.71 14.09 4.70
C LEU A 27 19.17 13.25 3.50
N PHE A 28 19.86 13.89 2.56
CA PHE A 28 20.43 13.25 1.40
C PHE A 28 21.88 13.67 1.16
N THR A 29 22.71 12.73 0.71
CA THR A 29 24.01 12.98 0.11
C THR A 29 24.19 12.07 -1.10
N SER A 30 24.82 12.57 -2.17
CA SER A 30 25.18 11.77 -3.34
C SER A 30 26.37 10.84 -3.06
N GLU A 31 27.09 11.06 -1.97
CA GLU A 31 28.20 10.20 -1.54
C GLU A 31 27.67 8.89 -0.95
N ARG A 32 28.40 7.78 -1.15
CA ARG A 32 28.08 6.51 -0.48
C ARG A 32 28.69 6.52 0.91
N LEU A 33 27.85 6.37 1.93
CA LEU A 33 28.31 6.39 3.31
C LEU A 33 28.63 4.97 3.79
N ASN A 34 29.58 4.87 4.70
CA ASN A 34 29.99 3.63 5.33
C ASN A 34 29.54 3.63 6.79
N PHE A 35 28.71 2.65 7.14
CA PHE A 35 28.28 2.41 8.51
C PHE A 35 29.10 1.26 9.10
N ARG A 36 29.62 1.47 10.31
CA ARG A 36 30.31 0.45 11.10
C ARG A 36 29.50 0.19 12.36
N SER A 37 28.97 -1.01 12.52
CA SER A 37 28.22 -1.38 13.72
C SER A 37 29.15 -1.49 14.93
N SER A 38 28.65 -1.09 16.10
CA SER A 38 29.27 -1.40 17.38
C SER A 38 28.74 -2.76 17.89
N ASP A 39 29.65 -3.64 18.29
CA ASP A 39 29.40 -4.92 18.99
C ASP A 39 28.23 -5.78 18.45
N GLY A 40 28.08 -5.88 17.12
CA GLY A 40 27.07 -6.74 16.48
C GLY A 40 25.62 -6.26 16.62
N GLY A 41 25.40 -5.05 17.17
CA GLY A 41 24.09 -4.43 17.34
C GLY A 41 23.65 -3.57 16.14
N ALA A 42 22.46 -2.97 16.27
CA ALA A 42 21.88 -2.05 15.29
C ALA A 42 22.39 -0.60 15.42
N ALA A 43 23.24 -0.31 16.41
CA ALA A 43 23.89 0.97 16.62
C ALA A 43 25.33 0.94 16.08
N GLY A 44 25.89 2.11 15.76
CA GLY A 44 27.22 2.20 15.17
C GLY A 44 27.58 3.60 14.71
N THR A 45 28.74 3.72 14.08
CA THR A 45 29.27 4.97 13.56
C THR A 45 29.09 5.04 12.06
N LEU A 46 28.55 6.16 11.58
CA LEU A 46 28.43 6.47 10.17
C LEU A 46 29.57 7.41 9.77
N THR A 47 30.24 7.16 8.65
CA THR A 47 31.19 8.12 8.09
C THR A 47 30.47 9.36 7.61
N GLU A 48 31.01 10.54 7.92
CA GLU A 48 30.49 11.80 7.39
C GLU A 48 30.84 11.97 5.90
N PRO A 49 29.94 12.53 5.08
CA PRO A 49 30.24 12.93 3.72
C PRO A 49 31.19 14.13 3.69
N ASN A 50 31.90 14.31 2.58
CA ASN A 50 32.72 15.49 2.35
C ASN A 50 31.86 16.73 2.04
N ALA A 51 30.74 16.53 1.36
CA ALA A 51 29.76 17.55 1.05
C ALA A 51 28.68 17.67 2.13
N LYS A 52 28.04 18.84 2.20
CA LYS A 52 26.89 19.06 3.10
C LYS A 52 25.70 18.19 2.67
N TYR A 53 24.93 17.74 3.65
CA TYR A 53 23.65 17.09 3.38
C TYR A 53 22.65 18.07 2.75
N LEU A 54 21.89 17.56 1.78
CA LEU A 54 20.67 18.19 1.28
C LEU A 54 19.50 17.80 2.19
N ILE A 55 18.66 18.76 2.55
CA ILE A 55 17.50 18.53 3.41
C ILE A 55 16.30 18.18 2.52
N ILE A 56 15.78 16.97 2.65
CA ILE A 56 14.55 16.54 1.95
C ILE A 56 13.31 17.02 2.72
N ASP A 57 13.30 16.79 4.04
CA ASP A 57 12.24 17.23 4.95
C ASP A 57 12.80 17.56 6.34
N GLY A 58 12.14 18.46 7.05
CA GLY A 58 12.55 18.91 8.38
C GLY A 58 13.25 20.26 8.40
N GLN A 59 13.31 20.98 7.27
CA GLN A 59 13.95 22.29 7.16
C GLN A 59 13.51 23.31 8.23
N HIS A 60 12.20 23.38 8.55
CA HIS A 60 11.70 24.30 9.57
C HIS A 60 12.15 23.90 10.99
N ARG A 61 12.34 22.60 11.25
CA ARG A 61 12.78 22.05 12.54
C ARG A 61 14.27 22.32 12.75
N LEU A 62 15.08 22.04 11.72
CA LEU A 62 16.52 22.35 11.73
C LEU A 62 16.77 23.86 11.83
N ALA A 63 15.99 24.68 11.12
CA ALA A 63 16.09 26.13 11.22
C ALA A 63 15.74 26.63 12.64
N ALA A 64 14.67 26.12 13.24
CA ALA A 64 14.29 26.48 14.62
C ALA A 64 15.37 26.05 15.63
N LEU A 65 15.95 24.86 15.49
CA LEU A 65 17.05 24.41 16.33
C LEU A 65 18.30 25.30 16.14
N HIS A 66 18.63 25.65 14.91
CA HIS A 66 19.74 26.55 14.60
C HIS A 66 19.59 27.92 15.28
N PHE A 67 18.40 28.53 15.22
CA PHE A 67 18.14 29.80 15.93
C PHE A 67 18.14 29.63 17.46
N TYR A 68 17.65 28.50 17.96
CA TYR A 68 17.68 28.20 19.39
C TYR A 68 19.13 28.04 19.90
N MET A 69 20.01 27.37 19.14
CA MET A 69 21.44 27.22 19.46
C MET A 69 22.18 28.56 19.56
N GLN A 70 21.77 29.56 18.78
CA GLN A 70 22.38 30.91 18.83
C GLN A 70 21.99 31.67 20.09
N GLU A 71 20.78 31.44 20.63
CA GLU A 71 20.27 32.12 21.81
C GLU A 71 20.61 31.38 23.11
N ARG A 72 20.66 30.05 23.06
CA ARG A 72 20.95 29.18 24.22
C ARG A 72 21.88 28.02 23.81
N PRO A 73 23.19 28.27 23.68
CA PRO A 73 24.14 27.26 23.19
C PRO A 73 24.27 26.07 24.15
N ASP A 74 24.28 26.32 25.46
CA ASP A 74 24.46 25.27 26.48
C ASP A 74 23.26 24.30 26.54
N ASP A 75 22.03 24.84 26.48
CA ASP A 75 20.81 24.04 26.45
C ASP A 75 20.74 23.20 25.15
N ALA A 76 21.08 23.82 24.02
CA ALA A 76 20.95 23.17 22.72
C ALA A 76 21.96 22.04 22.49
N ALA A 77 23.12 22.07 23.15
CA ALA A 77 24.13 21.00 23.07
C ALA A 77 23.62 19.63 23.57
N THR A 78 22.55 19.64 24.37
CA THR A 78 21.91 18.42 24.88
C THR A 78 20.85 17.83 23.94
N ILE A 79 20.52 18.54 22.85
CA ILE A 79 19.43 18.16 21.94
C ILE A 79 19.94 17.23 20.84
N SER A 80 19.36 16.03 20.76
CA SER A 80 19.60 15.08 19.67
C SER A 80 18.45 15.09 18.65
N VAL A 81 18.80 15.17 17.37
CA VAL A 81 17.83 15.13 16.26
C VAL A 81 17.82 13.73 15.63
N PRO A 82 16.70 13.00 15.63
CA PRO A 82 16.60 11.76 14.89
C PRO A 82 16.60 12.06 13.38
N CYS A 83 17.53 11.45 12.65
CA CYS A 83 17.68 11.63 11.21
C CYS A 83 17.64 10.30 10.46
N ILE A 84 17.05 10.29 9.27
CA ILE A 84 17.26 9.24 8.25
C ILE A 84 18.06 9.89 7.13
N ILE A 85 19.17 9.24 6.77
CA ILE A 85 20.09 9.70 5.73
C ILE A 85 19.97 8.76 4.53
N PHE A 86 19.69 9.35 3.37
CA PHE A 86 19.78 8.71 2.07
C PHE A 86 21.16 9.00 1.49
N ASP A 87 21.92 7.95 1.19
CA ASP A 87 23.24 8.07 0.56
C ASP A 87 23.13 7.82 -0.95
N GLY A 88 24.25 7.89 -1.67
CA GLY A 88 24.31 7.68 -3.12
C GLY A 88 23.81 6.32 -3.63
N ARG A 89 23.49 5.35 -2.74
CA ARG A 89 22.82 4.10 -3.14
C ARG A 89 21.31 4.28 -3.34
N SER A 90 20.77 5.41 -2.90
CA SER A 90 19.33 5.72 -2.83
C SER A 90 18.99 7.05 -3.50
N GLU A 91 19.83 7.53 -4.42
CA GLU A 91 19.70 8.83 -5.10
C GLU A 91 18.36 9.01 -5.84
N ASP A 92 17.95 8.01 -6.61
CA ASP A 92 16.65 8.02 -7.32
C ASP A 92 15.48 8.15 -6.34
N PHE A 93 15.57 7.46 -5.20
CA PHE A 93 14.56 7.48 -4.14
C PHE A 93 14.55 8.82 -3.40
N ALA A 94 15.72 9.37 -3.08
CA ALA A 94 15.86 10.68 -2.44
C ALA A 94 15.30 11.80 -3.33
N THR A 95 15.56 11.73 -4.63
CA THR A 95 15.05 12.69 -5.62
C THR A 95 13.53 12.60 -5.72
N GLU A 96 12.97 11.39 -5.75
CA GLU A 96 11.52 11.17 -5.74
C GLU A 96 10.88 11.68 -4.44
N MET A 97 11.48 11.38 -3.27
CA MET A 97 11.02 11.89 -1.98
C MET A 97 11.06 13.42 -1.93
N PHE A 98 12.13 14.04 -2.43
CA PHE A 98 12.28 15.50 -2.48
C PHE A 98 11.18 16.14 -3.33
N VAL A 99 10.93 15.61 -4.52
CA VAL A 99 9.86 16.09 -5.40
C VAL A 99 8.50 15.88 -4.73
N ILE A 100 8.21 14.70 -4.18
CA ILE A 100 6.90 14.39 -3.55
C ILE A 100 6.63 15.28 -2.33
N ILE A 101 7.63 15.48 -1.46
CA ILE A 101 7.49 16.27 -0.23
C ILE A 101 7.35 17.77 -0.54
N ASN A 102 8.08 18.27 -1.55
CA ASN A 102 8.13 19.69 -1.85
C ASN A 102 7.14 20.14 -2.94
N SER A 103 6.55 19.22 -3.71
CA SER A 103 5.62 19.56 -4.81
C SER A 103 4.16 19.75 -4.41
N THR A 104 3.72 19.36 -3.20
CA THR A 104 2.36 19.66 -2.73
C THR A 104 2.26 19.78 -1.20
N PRO A 105 1.64 20.84 -0.64
CA PRO A 105 1.39 20.95 0.79
C PRO A 105 0.18 20.08 1.17
N THR A 106 0.28 18.76 1.17
CA THR A 106 -0.72 17.84 1.77
C THR A 106 -0.19 16.41 1.90
N ARG A 107 -0.71 15.66 2.89
CA ARG A 107 -0.36 14.27 3.24
C ARG A 107 0.02 13.40 2.03
N ILE A 108 1.14 12.67 2.17
CA ILE A 108 1.59 11.62 1.24
C ILE A 108 0.39 10.75 0.82
N ASN A 109 0.11 10.70 -0.48
CA ASN A 109 -0.96 9.87 -1.02
C ASN A 109 -0.58 8.39 -0.88
N LYS A 110 -1.50 7.56 -0.35
CA LYS A 110 -1.27 6.15 -0.06
C LYS A 110 -0.83 5.33 -1.28
N SER A 111 -1.20 5.73 -2.50
CA SER A 111 -0.76 5.02 -3.71
C SER A 111 0.75 5.11 -3.93
N HIS A 112 1.38 6.26 -3.63
CA HIS A 112 2.84 6.41 -3.70
C HIS A 112 3.56 5.48 -2.73
N LEU A 113 3.03 5.29 -1.51
CA LEU A 113 3.65 4.36 -0.56
C LEU A 113 3.66 2.91 -1.07
N VAL A 114 2.66 2.50 -1.87
CA VAL A 114 2.61 1.15 -2.43
C VAL A 114 3.68 0.95 -3.50
N ASP A 115 3.83 1.91 -4.41
CA ASP A 115 4.90 1.87 -5.43
C ASP A 115 6.29 1.81 -4.78
N LEU A 116 6.48 2.56 -3.70
CA LEU A 116 7.73 2.56 -2.93
C LEU A 116 7.97 1.22 -2.20
N TYR A 117 6.94 0.49 -1.76
CA TYR A 117 7.14 -0.80 -1.10
C TYR A 117 7.78 -1.85 -2.00
N ASP A 118 7.52 -1.83 -3.31
CA ASP A 118 8.16 -2.77 -4.23
C ASP A 118 9.66 -2.50 -4.39
N ARG A 119 10.06 -1.21 -4.30
CA ARG A 119 11.43 -0.75 -4.55
C ARG A 119 12.31 -0.65 -3.31
N VAL A 120 11.74 -0.53 -2.10
CA VAL A 120 12.50 -0.26 -0.87
C VAL A 120 12.85 -1.54 -0.12
N SER A 121 14.15 -1.81 0.10
CA SER A 121 14.67 -3.01 0.79
C SER A 121 14.23 -3.15 2.26
N PHE A 122 13.81 -2.07 2.93
CA PHE A 122 13.38 -2.08 4.34
C PHE A 122 11.88 -2.25 4.58
N ALA A 123 11.05 -2.31 3.54
CA ALA A 123 9.62 -2.54 3.73
C ALA A 123 9.36 -3.94 4.32
N ALA A 124 8.39 -4.03 5.25
CA ALA A 124 7.99 -5.30 5.84
C ALA A 124 7.67 -6.32 4.72
N PRO A 125 8.20 -7.55 4.78
CA PRO A 125 8.18 -8.44 3.62
C PRO A 125 6.76 -8.87 3.18
N ASP A 126 5.77 -8.83 4.08
CA ASP A 126 4.35 -9.00 3.77
C ASP A 126 3.77 -7.87 2.91
N ARG A 127 4.19 -6.62 3.15
CA ARG A 127 3.81 -5.47 2.32
C ARG A 127 4.44 -5.56 0.93
N LYS A 128 5.71 -5.94 0.84
CA LYS A 128 6.37 -6.17 -0.47
C LYS A 128 5.66 -7.23 -1.29
N PHE A 129 5.27 -8.32 -0.63
CA PHE A 129 4.53 -9.39 -1.26
C PHE A 129 3.21 -8.88 -1.86
N ALA A 130 2.43 -8.13 -1.09
CA ALA A 130 1.18 -7.55 -1.57
C ALA A 130 1.39 -6.53 -2.70
N ALA A 131 2.43 -5.69 -2.62
CA ALA A 131 2.78 -4.75 -3.68
C ALA A 131 3.10 -5.47 -5.01
N ARG A 132 3.88 -6.56 -4.95
CA ARG A 132 4.20 -7.39 -6.13
C ARG A 132 2.96 -8.02 -6.75
N LEU A 133 1.98 -8.46 -5.94
CA LEU A 133 0.71 -8.97 -6.49
C LEU A 133 -0.05 -7.90 -7.25
N VAL A 134 -0.11 -6.67 -6.73
CA VAL A 134 -0.75 -5.54 -7.42
C VAL A 134 -0.03 -5.24 -8.74
N GLU A 135 1.30 -5.26 -8.74
CA GLU A 135 2.08 -5.04 -9.96
C GLU A 135 1.82 -6.10 -11.03
N LYS A 136 1.81 -7.38 -10.65
CA LYS A 136 1.49 -8.47 -11.58
C LYS A 136 0.04 -8.37 -12.09
N LEU A 137 -0.93 -8.06 -11.22
CA LEU A 137 -2.31 -7.83 -11.64
C LEU A 137 -2.45 -6.65 -12.63
N TYR A 138 -1.57 -5.64 -12.54
CA TYR A 138 -1.57 -4.52 -13.47
C TYR A 138 -0.88 -4.84 -14.80
N SER A 139 0.27 -5.52 -14.76
CA SER A 139 1.20 -5.62 -15.89
C SER A 139 0.98 -6.85 -16.78
N GLU A 140 0.65 -8.00 -16.17
CA GLU A 140 0.61 -9.29 -16.84
C GLU A 140 -0.51 -9.40 -17.88
N GLY A 141 -0.17 -9.99 -19.02
CA GLY A 141 -1.06 -10.12 -20.18
C GLY A 141 -2.35 -10.88 -19.90
N ASP A 142 -2.28 -11.86 -18.98
CA ASP A 142 -3.36 -12.78 -18.63
C ASP A 142 -4.21 -12.30 -17.45
N SER A 143 -3.93 -11.12 -16.89
CA SER A 143 -4.71 -10.52 -15.81
C SER A 143 -5.98 -9.84 -16.34
N PRO A 144 -7.17 -10.16 -15.80
CA PRO A 144 -8.40 -9.41 -16.09
C PRO A 144 -8.37 -7.94 -15.64
N LEU A 145 -7.44 -7.57 -14.75
CA LEU A 145 -7.25 -6.20 -14.25
C LEU A 145 -6.13 -5.45 -14.97
N ARG A 146 -5.55 -6.03 -16.04
CA ARG A 146 -4.41 -5.45 -16.75
C ARG A 146 -4.69 -4.03 -17.21
N TYR A 147 -3.83 -3.10 -16.80
CA TYR A 147 -3.95 -1.65 -17.03
C TYR A 147 -5.21 -0.97 -16.46
N ARG A 148 -6.06 -1.68 -15.73
CA ARG A 148 -7.30 -1.15 -15.11
C ARG A 148 -7.08 -0.66 -13.69
N ILE A 149 -5.89 -0.86 -13.11
CA ILE A 149 -5.53 -0.29 -11.81
C ILE A 149 -5.01 1.13 -12.00
N ASN A 150 -5.52 2.07 -11.19
CA ASN A 150 -5.09 3.46 -11.21
C ASN A 150 -3.80 3.60 -10.38
N ARG A 151 -2.71 3.95 -11.07
CA ARG A 151 -1.39 4.22 -10.51
C ARG A 151 -1.02 5.67 -10.81
N LEU A 152 -0.34 6.36 -9.90
CA LEU A 152 0.11 7.74 -10.16
C LEU A 152 1.24 7.73 -11.20
N GLY A 153 1.20 8.67 -12.15
CA GLY A 153 2.18 8.79 -13.25
C GLY A 153 1.90 7.90 -14.49
N GLY A 154 0.93 6.99 -14.43
CA GLY A 154 0.60 6.12 -15.56
C GLY A 154 -0.35 6.78 -16.57
N ARG A 155 0.13 7.14 -17.77
CA ARG A 155 -0.66 7.67 -18.91
C ARG A 155 -1.52 6.60 -19.64
N SER A 156 -2.09 5.65 -18.91
CA SER A 156 -2.95 4.64 -19.53
C SER A 156 -4.29 5.28 -19.91
N GLN A 157 -4.58 5.37 -21.21
CA GLN A 157 -5.85 5.85 -21.79
C GLN A 157 -7.06 4.93 -21.52
N ARG A 158 -6.90 3.82 -20.80
CA ARG A 158 -8.00 2.92 -20.43
C ARG A 158 -8.71 3.38 -19.16
N ASP A 159 -10.01 3.11 -19.08
CA ASP A 159 -10.81 3.33 -17.86
C ASP A 159 -10.17 2.63 -16.67
N LYS A 160 -10.10 3.36 -15.56
CA LYS A 160 -9.53 2.90 -14.31
C LYS A 160 -10.65 2.40 -13.39
N TRP A 161 -10.47 1.20 -12.87
CA TRP A 161 -11.49 0.47 -12.12
C TRP A 161 -11.28 0.52 -10.60
N VAL A 162 -10.03 0.55 -10.16
CA VAL A 162 -9.69 0.56 -8.72
C VAL A 162 -8.38 1.29 -8.49
N LEU A 163 -8.26 2.00 -7.36
CA LEU A 163 -6.99 2.62 -6.97
C LEU A 163 -6.00 1.55 -6.49
N GLN A 164 -4.72 1.73 -6.84
CA GLN A 164 -3.64 0.86 -6.38
C GLN A 164 -3.61 0.70 -4.85
N ALA A 165 -3.73 1.79 -4.10
CA ALA A 165 -3.75 1.76 -2.64
C ALA A 165 -4.91 0.92 -2.07
N GLU A 166 -6.08 0.98 -2.71
CA GLU A 166 -7.25 0.24 -2.26
C GLU A 166 -7.10 -1.25 -2.50
N LEU A 167 -6.65 -1.63 -3.69
CA LEU A 167 -6.37 -3.02 -4.02
C LEU A 167 -5.24 -3.60 -3.15
N PHE A 168 -4.18 -2.81 -2.91
CA PHE A 168 -3.10 -3.16 -2.00
C PHE A 168 -3.61 -3.48 -0.60
N ASN A 169 -4.51 -2.66 -0.03
CA ASN A 169 -5.01 -2.88 1.33
C ASN A 169 -5.78 -4.21 1.45
N GLU A 170 -6.54 -4.59 0.42
CA GLU A 170 -7.28 -5.86 0.41
C GLU A 170 -6.34 -7.06 0.27
N LEU A 171 -5.38 -7.00 -0.66
CA LEU A 171 -4.37 -8.05 -0.84
C LEU A 171 -3.44 -8.17 0.37
N HIS A 172 -3.02 -7.05 0.95
CA HIS A 172 -2.19 -7.03 2.16
C HIS A 172 -2.92 -7.62 3.35
N ARG A 173 -4.24 -7.37 3.50
CA ARG A 173 -5.04 -8.03 4.54
C ARG A 173 -5.01 -9.55 4.40
N TRP A 174 -5.18 -10.05 3.17
CA TRP A 174 -5.13 -11.49 2.89
C TRP A 174 -3.74 -12.08 3.17
N VAL A 175 -2.69 -11.45 2.63
CA VAL A 175 -1.29 -11.87 2.81
C VAL A 175 -0.89 -11.86 4.27
N ARG A 176 -1.21 -10.78 5.01
CA ARG A 176 -0.90 -10.65 6.44
C ARG A 176 -1.53 -11.77 7.26
N GLY A 177 -2.78 -12.14 6.95
CA GLY A 177 -3.46 -13.25 7.62
C GLY A 177 -2.83 -14.63 7.37
N ARG A 178 -2.05 -14.77 6.30
CA ARG A 178 -1.37 -16.02 5.90
C ARG A 178 0.16 -15.94 5.99
N TRP A 179 0.71 -14.84 6.51
CA TRP A 179 2.12 -14.51 6.35
C TRP A 179 3.06 -15.59 6.88
N ARG A 180 2.75 -16.16 8.05
CA ARG A 180 3.53 -17.26 8.63
C ARG A 180 3.57 -18.49 7.72
N SER A 181 2.43 -18.87 7.13
CA SER A 181 2.35 -20.00 6.20
C SER A 181 3.11 -19.71 4.90
N ILE A 182 3.00 -18.48 4.38
CA ILE A 182 3.74 -18.03 3.19
C ILE A 182 5.25 -18.11 3.43
N GLN A 183 5.72 -17.68 4.60
CA GLN A 183 7.14 -17.78 4.96
C GLN A 183 7.62 -19.24 5.00
N LEU A 184 6.85 -20.14 5.62
CA LEU A 184 7.17 -21.56 5.69
C LEU A 184 7.18 -22.24 4.31
N ALA A 185 6.36 -21.77 3.37
CA ALA A 185 6.31 -22.28 1.99
C ALA A 185 7.45 -21.78 1.08
N GLY A 186 8.41 -21.00 1.61
CA GLY A 186 9.56 -20.47 0.87
C GLY A 186 9.47 -18.98 0.53
N GLY A 187 8.53 -18.26 1.15
CA GLY A 187 8.44 -16.80 1.10
C GLY A 187 8.13 -16.23 -0.29
N SER A 188 8.43 -14.94 -0.46
CA SER A 188 7.98 -14.19 -1.64
C SER A 188 8.44 -14.75 -2.99
N SER A 189 9.62 -15.37 -3.07
CA SER A 189 10.13 -15.89 -4.35
C SER A 189 9.29 -17.04 -4.90
N LYS A 190 8.76 -17.91 -4.03
CA LYS A 190 7.95 -19.06 -4.44
C LYS A 190 6.47 -18.75 -4.45
N GLU A 191 5.99 -18.02 -3.43
CA GLU A 191 4.57 -17.86 -3.22
C GLU A 191 3.96 -16.69 -4.01
N VAL A 192 4.72 -15.68 -4.45
CA VAL A 192 4.16 -14.59 -5.27
C VAL A 192 3.56 -15.13 -6.59
N PRO A 193 4.25 -15.97 -7.38
CA PRO A 193 3.65 -16.61 -8.55
C PRO A 193 2.38 -17.40 -8.23
N ARG A 194 2.38 -18.17 -7.14
CA ARG A 194 1.23 -18.98 -6.72
C ARG A 194 0.03 -18.11 -6.36
N TYR A 195 0.21 -17.11 -5.50
CA TYR A 195 -0.86 -16.19 -5.08
C TYR A 195 -1.36 -15.33 -6.25
N TYR A 196 -0.46 -14.93 -7.16
CA TYR A 196 -0.85 -14.29 -8.41
C TYR A 196 -1.75 -15.21 -9.24
N GLY A 197 -1.37 -16.48 -9.42
CA GLY A 197 -2.17 -17.48 -10.13
C GLY A 197 -3.57 -17.63 -9.52
N ILE A 198 -3.67 -17.73 -8.19
CA ILE A 198 -4.93 -17.80 -7.45
C ILE A 198 -5.82 -16.58 -7.75
N ILE A 199 -5.34 -15.36 -7.50
CA ILE A 199 -6.18 -14.17 -7.68
C ILE A 199 -6.51 -13.89 -9.16
N ARG A 200 -5.58 -14.21 -10.08
CA ARG A 200 -5.80 -14.12 -11.53
C ARG A 200 -6.92 -15.06 -11.95
N ASP A 201 -6.84 -16.33 -11.56
CA ASP A 201 -7.81 -17.35 -11.96
C ASP A 201 -9.19 -17.07 -11.36
N PHE A 202 -9.23 -16.51 -10.15
CA PHE A 202 -10.47 -16.01 -9.56
C PHE A 202 -11.13 -14.95 -10.42
N PHE A 203 -10.38 -13.92 -10.83
CA PHE A 203 -10.94 -12.87 -11.67
C PHE A 203 -11.30 -13.36 -13.08
N LYS A 204 -10.62 -14.38 -13.61
CA LYS A 204 -11.01 -15.02 -14.87
C LYS A 204 -12.37 -15.72 -14.73
N ALA A 205 -12.54 -16.52 -13.68
CA ALA A 205 -13.80 -17.19 -13.39
C ALA A 205 -14.94 -16.19 -13.13
N ALA A 206 -14.69 -15.16 -12.32
CA ALA A 206 -15.66 -14.10 -12.06
C ALA A 206 -16.08 -13.36 -13.33
N ARG A 207 -15.13 -13.03 -14.21
CA ARG A 207 -15.41 -12.40 -15.50
C ARG A 207 -16.26 -13.30 -16.40
N ALA A 208 -15.94 -14.59 -16.47
CA ALA A 208 -16.71 -15.55 -17.26
C ALA A 208 -18.16 -15.66 -16.77
N VAL A 209 -18.37 -15.74 -15.45
CA VAL A 209 -19.71 -15.87 -14.85
C VAL A 209 -20.54 -14.59 -14.98
N PHE A 210 -19.97 -13.41 -14.75
CA PHE A 210 -20.69 -12.15 -14.96
C PHE A 210 -20.95 -11.87 -16.45
N GLY A 211 -20.07 -12.35 -17.33
CA GLY A 211 -20.16 -12.19 -18.77
C GLY A 211 -19.72 -10.82 -19.29
N GLU A 212 -19.36 -10.76 -20.57
CA GLU A 212 -18.87 -9.54 -21.24
C GLU A 212 -19.93 -8.43 -21.38
N ALA A 213 -21.22 -8.79 -21.26
CA ALA A 213 -22.31 -7.83 -21.27
C ALA A 213 -22.38 -6.99 -19.98
N VAL A 214 -21.68 -7.42 -18.92
CA VAL A 214 -21.71 -6.80 -17.58
C VAL A 214 -20.31 -6.33 -17.19
N TRP A 215 -19.29 -7.16 -17.45
CA TRP A 215 -17.92 -6.89 -17.06
C TRP A 215 -17.35 -5.65 -17.76
N GLY A 216 -16.88 -4.67 -16.99
CA GLY A 216 -16.25 -3.46 -17.53
C GLY A 216 -17.21 -2.45 -18.14
N LYS A 217 -18.53 -2.68 -18.06
CA LYS A 217 -19.55 -1.76 -18.58
C LYS A 217 -19.88 -0.68 -17.55
N GLU A 218 -20.06 0.55 -18.00
CA GLU A 218 -20.31 1.70 -17.11
C GLU A 218 -21.63 1.57 -16.35
N SER A 219 -22.67 1.03 -17.01
CA SER A 219 -23.99 0.78 -16.44
C SER A 219 -24.01 -0.29 -15.34
N PHE A 220 -22.86 -0.87 -14.98
CA PHE A 220 -22.72 -1.88 -13.95
C PHE A 220 -21.58 -1.56 -12.98
N MET A 221 -21.77 -1.95 -11.74
CA MET A 221 -20.86 -1.74 -10.62
C MET A 221 -19.86 -2.88 -10.43
N VAL A 222 -19.91 -3.94 -11.25
CA VAL A 222 -19.10 -5.17 -11.10
C VAL A 222 -17.59 -4.87 -11.09
N THR A 223 -17.13 -3.97 -11.96
CA THR A 223 -15.71 -3.59 -12.06
C THR A 223 -15.40 -2.25 -11.39
N LYS A 224 -16.26 -1.77 -10.48
CA LYS A 224 -15.99 -0.55 -9.69
C LYS A 224 -15.26 -0.91 -8.39
N PRO A 225 -14.61 0.05 -7.69
CA PRO A 225 -13.73 -0.24 -6.56
C PRO A 225 -14.39 -1.09 -5.47
N VAL A 226 -15.65 -0.78 -5.12
CA VAL A 226 -16.41 -1.49 -4.08
C VAL A 226 -16.53 -3.00 -4.36
N SER A 227 -16.84 -3.37 -5.60
CA SER A 227 -17.06 -4.75 -6.02
C SER A 227 -15.75 -5.49 -6.20
N ILE A 228 -14.73 -4.85 -6.76
CA ILE A 228 -13.38 -5.44 -6.87
C ILE A 228 -12.83 -5.77 -5.49
N LYS A 229 -12.92 -4.85 -4.52
CA LYS A 229 -12.49 -5.10 -3.14
C LYS A 229 -13.25 -6.26 -2.51
N ALA A 230 -14.56 -6.33 -2.71
CA ALA A 230 -15.38 -7.43 -2.20
C ALA A 230 -15.00 -8.78 -2.84
N MET A 231 -14.77 -8.80 -4.15
CA MET A 231 -14.30 -9.96 -4.90
C MET A 231 -12.93 -10.47 -4.41
N VAL A 232 -11.98 -9.58 -4.08
CA VAL A 232 -10.71 -9.98 -3.47
C VAL A 232 -10.92 -10.70 -2.13
N ARG A 233 -11.88 -10.25 -1.31
CA ARG A 233 -12.22 -10.93 -0.04
C ARG A 233 -12.85 -12.30 -0.28
N VAL A 234 -13.77 -12.42 -1.24
CA VAL A 234 -14.32 -13.72 -1.64
C VAL A 234 -13.22 -14.65 -2.12
N CYS A 235 -12.30 -14.17 -2.96
CA CYS A 235 -11.16 -14.97 -3.41
C CYS A 235 -10.32 -15.46 -2.22
N ALA A 236 -10.03 -14.58 -1.27
CA ALA A 236 -9.25 -14.92 -0.08
C ALA A 236 -9.94 -15.95 0.83
N ASP A 237 -11.27 -16.03 0.82
CA ASP A 237 -12.07 -17.04 1.51
C ASP A 237 -12.12 -18.35 0.69
N LEU A 238 -12.46 -18.29 -0.61
CA LEU A 238 -12.50 -19.47 -1.49
C LEU A 238 -11.13 -20.17 -1.60
N ALA A 239 -10.05 -19.40 -1.68
CA ALA A 239 -8.69 -19.94 -1.76
C ALA A 239 -8.27 -20.68 -0.48
N ARG A 240 -8.96 -20.50 0.65
CA ARG A 240 -8.70 -21.30 1.86
C ARG A 240 -9.13 -22.74 1.68
N ASP A 241 -10.16 -22.96 0.88
CA ASP A 241 -10.84 -24.25 0.76
C ASP A 241 -10.49 -24.96 -0.56
N ASP A 242 -10.33 -24.23 -1.66
CA ASP A 242 -10.17 -24.78 -3.02
C ASP A 242 -9.15 -23.99 -3.87
N SER A 243 -7.97 -23.68 -3.33
CA SER A 243 -6.89 -23.06 -4.13
C SER A 243 -6.08 -24.05 -4.96
N GLU A 244 -6.14 -25.34 -4.63
CA GLU A 244 -5.38 -26.41 -5.26
C GLU A 244 -6.31 -27.58 -5.68
N PRO A 245 -5.98 -28.30 -6.75
CA PRO A 245 -4.85 -28.09 -7.66
C PRO A 245 -5.06 -26.88 -8.58
N GLU A 246 -3.98 -26.24 -9.05
CA GLU A 246 -4.04 -25.19 -10.08
C GLU A 246 -4.73 -25.67 -11.38
N ALA A 247 -4.45 -26.92 -11.79
CA ALA A 247 -5.10 -27.51 -12.95
C ALA A 247 -6.62 -27.55 -12.77
N GLY A 248 -7.35 -27.00 -13.75
CA GLY A 248 -8.82 -26.94 -13.73
C GLY A 248 -9.42 -25.95 -12.72
N ARG A 249 -8.62 -25.18 -11.99
CA ARG A 249 -9.11 -24.23 -10.96
C ARG A 249 -10.12 -23.24 -11.50
N VAL A 250 -9.86 -22.66 -12.68
CA VAL A 250 -10.78 -21.70 -13.33
C VAL A 250 -12.15 -22.34 -13.55
N ALA A 251 -12.22 -23.53 -14.15
CA ALA A 251 -13.49 -24.21 -14.42
C ALA A 251 -14.25 -24.59 -13.14
N ARG A 252 -13.53 -25.08 -12.10
CA ARG A 252 -14.15 -25.36 -10.80
C ARG A 252 -14.72 -24.09 -10.16
N TRP A 253 -13.98 -22.99 -10.24
CA TRP A 253 -14.42 -21.72 -9.68
C TRP A 253 -15.53 -21.06 -10.51
N GLU A 254 -15.57 -21.23 -11.82
CA GLU A 254 -16.72 -20.84 -12.64
C GLU A 254 -17.99 -21.55 -12.19
N GLN A 255 -17.93 -22.87 -11.99
CA GLN A 255 -19.07 -23.64 -11.45
C GLN A 255 -19.45 -23.17 -10.05
N ARG A 256 -18.45 -22.91 -9.20
CA ARG A 256 -18.66 -22.43 -7.83
C ARG A 256 -19.32 -21.07 -7.76
N LEU A 257 -18.90 -20.16 -8.65
CA LEU A 257 -19.37 -18.78 -8.70
C LEU A 257 -20.61 -18.61 -9.58
N ALA A 258 -21.05 -19.65 -10.31
CA ALA A 258 -22.17 -19.63 -11.26
C ALA A 258 -23.42 -18.83 -10.78
N PRO A 259 -23.85 -18.90 -9.50
CA PRO A 259 -24.98 -18.08 -9.02
C PRO A 259 -24.82 -16.55 -9.20
N TRP A 260 -23.60 -16.05 -9.41
CA TRP A 260 -23.34 -14.62 -9.65
C TRP A 260 -23.91 -14.13 -10.98
N SER A 261 -24.17 -15.01 -11.96
CA SER A 261 -24.82 -14.63 -13.23
C SER A 261 -26.19 -14.01 -12.98
N GLU A 262 -26.97 -14.59 -12.07
CA GLU A 262 -28.29 -14.08 -11.67
C GLU A 262 -28.18 -12.80 -10.82
N MET A 263 -27.09 -12.66 -10.06
CA MET A 263 -26.81 -11.45 -9.29
C MET A 263 -26.45 -10.25 -10.17
N ALA A 264 -26.04 -10.43 -11.43
CA ALA A 264 -25.60 -9.35 -12.31
C ALA A 264 -26.61 -8.19 -12.39
N LYS A 265 -27.92 -8.48 -12.34
CA LYS A 265 -28.98 -7.48 -12.31
C LYS A 265 -28.90 -6.55 -11.08
N GLN A 266 -28.48 -7.08 -9.93
CA GLN A 266 -28.32 -6.31 -8.69
C GLN A 266 -27.13 -5.34 -8.79
N PHE A 267 -26.16 -5.64 -9.65
CA PHE A 267 -24.99 -4.79 -9.89
C PHE A 267 -25.22 -3.70 -10.94
N ARG A 268 -26.43 -3.51 -11.47
CA ARG A 268 -26.72 -2.31 -12.29
C ARG A 268 -26.35 -1.05 -11.50
N GLU A 269 -25.79 -0.05 -12.16
CA GLU A 269 -25.41 1.23 -11.54
C GLU A 269 -26.63 1.90 -10.89
N GLU A 270 -27.72 1.97 -11.65
CA GLU A 270 -29.00 2.47 -11.15
C GLU A 270 -29.53 1.59 -10.01
N GLY A 271 -29.75 2.21 -8.84
CA GLY A 271 -30.29 1.51 -7.66
C GLY A 271 -29.27 0.66 -6.90
N PHE A 272 -27.97 0.71 -7.25
CA PHE A 272 -26.95 -0.12 -6.60
C PHE A 272 -26.85 0.16 -5.11
N TYR A 273 -26.90 1.43 -4.71
CA TYR A 273 -26.71 1.84 -3.32
C TYR A 273 -27.91 1.50 -2.44
N GLU A 274 -29.09 1.40 -3.03
CA GLU A 274 -30.36 1.01 -2.42
C GLU A 274 -30.46 -0.52 -2.27
N ARG A 275 -29.86 -1.28 -3.19
CA ARG A 275 -29.72 -2.75 -3.08
C ARG A 275 -28.60 -3.17 -2.13
N PHE A 276 -27.53 -2.37 -2.06
CA PHE A 276 -26.41 -2.55 -1.12
C PHE A 276 -26.25 -1.38 -0.12
N PRO A 277 -27.25 -1.08 0.74
CA PRO A 277 -27.17 0.03 1.67
C PRO A 277 -26.12 -0.22 2.75
N ALA A 278 -25.42 0.86 3.07
CA ALA A 278 -24.31 0.91 4.02
C ALA A 278 -24.03 2.38 4.38
N LYS A 279 -23.51 2.64 5.59
CA LYS A 279 -23.16 3.98 6.07
C LYS A 279 -21.91 4.54 5.39
N GLY A 280 -21.12 3.69 4.76
CA GLY A 280 -19.90 4.07 4.04
C GLY A 280 -19.34 2.94 3.20
N GLU A 281 -18.27 3.25 2.47
CA GLU A 281 -17.70 2.32 1.50
C GLU A 281 -17.18 1.02 2.14
N VAL A 282 -16.53 1.09 3.30
CA VAL A 282 -16.00 -0.09 4.00
C VAL A 282 -17.12 -1.07 4.35
N GLU A 283 -18.24 -0.57 4.86
CA GLU A 283 -19.41 -1.37 5.18
C GLU A 283 -20.07 -1.92 3.91
N ARG A 284 -20.10 -1.13 2.83
CA ARG A 284 -20.63 -1.59 1.54
C ARG A 284 -19.80 -2.73 0.96
N VAL A 285 -18.47 -2.62 0.99
CA VAL A 285 -17.56 -3.72 0.58
C VAL A 285 -17.85 -4.97 1.41
N ALA A 286 -18.03 -4.84 2.72
CA ALA A 286 -18.34 -5.98 3.59
C ALA A 286 -19.72 -6.59 3.28
N ARG A 287 -20.72 -5.79 2.93
CA ARG A 287 -22.03 -6.27 2.51
C ARG A 287 -21.95 -7.02 1.17
N VAL A 288 -21.37 -6.41 0.15
CA VAL A 288 -21.20 -7.04 -1.17
C VAL A 288 -20.39 -8.35 -1.05
N HIS A 289 -19.34 -8.36 -0.22
CA HIS A 289 -18.56 -9.58 0.08
C HIS A 289 -19.44 -10.69 0.66
N ARG A 290 -20.25 -10.41 1.69
CA ARG A 290 -21.14 -11.41 2.29
C ARG A 290 -22.19 -11.92 1.31
N ASP A 291 -22.77 -11.05 0.51
CA ASP A 291 -23.83 -11.43 -0.43
C ASP A 291 -23.27 -12.30 -1.56
N LEU A 292 -22.12 -11.91 -2.12
CA LEU A 292 -21.39 -12.68 -3.12
C LEU A 292 -20.93 -14.05 -2.58
N ALA A 293 -20.35 -14.08 -1.37
CA ALA A 293 -19.91 -15.32 -0.73
C ALA A 293 -21.09 -16.25 -0.43
N ARG A 294 -22.20 -15.72 0.10
CA ARG A 294 -23.42 -16.48 0.39
C ARG A 294 -24.01 -17.10 -0.87
N ALA A 295 -24.14 -16.33 -1.95
CA ALA A 295 -24.68 -16.83 -3.21
C ALA A 295 -23.85 -17.99 -3.77
N ALA A 296 -22.53 -17.88 -3.62
CA ALA A 296 -21.60 -18.94 -3.99
C ALA A 296 -21.34 -19.92 -2.83
N ASN A 297 -22.13 -19.99 -1.76
CA ASN A 297 -21.96 -20.87 -0.59
C ASN A 297 -20.53 -20.93 0.01
N ILE A 298 -19.76 -19.85 -0.05
CA ILE A 298 -18.37 -19.76 0.46
C ILE A 298 -18.40 -19.32 1.92
N GLU A 299 -17.67 -20.03 2.79
CA GLU A 299 -17.56 -19.66 4.20
C GLU A 299 -16.70 -18.39 4.36
N THR A 300 -17.31 -17.31 4.85
CA THR A 300 -16.56 -16.11 5.20
C THR A 300 -15.92 -16.29 6.56
N GLY A 301 -14.60 -16.14 6.67
CA GLY A 301 -13.93 -16.18 7.98
C GLY A 301 -14.49 -15.11 8.91
N ARG A 302 -14.93 -15.48 10.12
CA ARG A 302 -15.35 -14.51 11.14
C ARG A 302 -14.24 -13.48 11.32
N ALA A 303 -14.53 -12.20 11.10
CA ALA A 303 -13.69 -11.14 11.59
C ALA A 303 -13.56 -11.36 13.10
N ARG A 304 -12.35 -11.65 13.59
CA ARG A 304 -12.07 -11.48 15.01
C ARG A 304 -12.37 -10.01 15.31
N GLN A 305 -13.40 -9.78 16.12
CA GLN A 305 -13.70 -8.47 16.71
C GLN A 305 -12.48 -7.95 17.45
#